data_AF-S7Q4I9-F1
#
_entry.id   AF-S7Q4I9-F1
#
_cell.length_a   1.000
_cell.length_b   1.000
_cell.length_c   1.000
_cell.angle_alpha   90.00
_cell.angle_beta   90.00
_cell.angle_gamma   90.00
#
_symmetry.space_group_name_H-M   'P 1'
#
loop_
_entity.id
_entity.type
_entity.pdbx_description
1 polymer ?
#
loop_
_entity_poly.entity_id
_entity_poly.type
_entity_poly.pdbx_seq_one_letter_code
_entity_poly.pdbx_strand_id
1 'polypeptide(L)'
;MATRSPSVVISDEEPGYDLDLFCIPNHYVEDLEKVFIRHGLIMGRTEWIARDVMKEMGGHHIVVLCVLKGGYKFFADLLGYIKA
;
A
#
# COMPACT_ATOMS: atom_id res chain seq x y z
N MET A 1 7.24 14.13 20.29
CA MET A 1 6.81 14.15 18.87
C MET A 1 7.12 12.78 18.30
N ALA A 2 6.11 12.06 17.79
CA ALA A 2 6.36 10.77 17.15
C ALA A 2 7.31 10.97 15.97
N THR A 3 8.44 10.27 15.99
CA THR A 3 9.37 10.24 14.86
C THR A 3 8.65 9.58 13.70
N ARG A 4 8.25 10.36 12.69
CA ARG A 4 7.58 9.83 11.50
C ARG A 4 8.48 8.81 10.83
N SER A 5 7.99 7.59 10.67
CA SER A 5 8.59 6.58 9.81
C SER A 5 8.77 7.17 8.41
N PRO A 6 9.97 7.14 7.81
CA PRO A 6 10.15 7.67 6.47
C PRO A 6 9.22 6.95 5.49
N SER A 7 8.65 7.70 4.55
CA SER A 7 7.93 7.13 3.42
C SER A 7 8.89 6.38 2.50
N VAL A 8 8.38 5.41 1.74
CA VAL A 8 9.15 4.81 0.64
C VAL A 8 9.35 5.90 -0.41
N VAL A 9 10.61 6.22 -0.70
CA VAL A 9 10.98 7.18 -1.74
C VAL A 9 11.29 6.41 -3.01
N ILE A 10 10.60 6.74 -4.09
CA ILE A 10 10.85 6.20 -5.43
C ILE A 10 11.57 7.28 -6.21
N SER A 11 12.72 6.94 -6.79
CA SER A 11 13.53 7.87 -7.59
C SER A 11 12.83 8.19 -8.92
N ASP A 12 13.09 9.37 -9.47
CA ASP A 12 12.58 9.73 -10.81
C ASP A 12 13.19 8.85 -11.92
N GLU A 13 14.34 8.25 -11.64
CA GLU A 13 15.07 7.34 -12.52
C GLU A 13 14.69 5.86 -12.33
N GLU A 14 13.68 5.54 -11.50
CA GLU A 14 13.24 4.16 -11.27
C GLU A 14 12.65 3.56 -12.55
N PRO A 15 13.27 2.51 -13.15
CA PRO A 15 12.83 1.95 -14.42
C PRO A 15 11.58 1.08 -14.31
N GLY A 16 11.15 0.73 -13.09
CA GLY A 16 10.11 -0.26 -12.84
C GLY A 16 10.55 -1.67 -13.21
N TYR A 17 9.62 -2.62 -13.15
CA TYR A 17 9.87 -4.03 -13.42
C TYR A 17 9.14 -4.51 -14.68
N ASP A 18 9.76 -5.42 -15.43
CA ASP A 18 9.13 -6.08 -16.59
C ASP A 18 7.88 -6.86 -16.19
N LEU A 19 6.85 -6.81 -17.04
CA LEU A 19 5.57 -7.48 -16.81
C LEU A 19 5.72 -9.01 -16.73
N ASP A 20 6.64 -9.57 -17.51
CA ASP A 20 6.90 -11.02 -17.60
C ASP A 20 7.40 -11.64 -16.29
N LEU A 21 7.86 -10.79 -15.35
CA LEU A 21 8.29 -11.21 -14.01
C LEU A 21 7.11 -11.38 -13.05
N PHE A 22 5.88 -11.05 -13.45
CA PHE A 22 4.69 -11.06 -12.59
C PHE A 22 3.51 -11.78 -13.23
N CYS A 23 2.57 -12.20 -12.38
CA CYS A 23 1.28 -12.70 -12.83
C CYS A 23 0.35 -11.52 -13.15
N ILE A 24 0.39 -11.05 -14.40
CA ILE A 24 -0.48 -9.99 -14.90
C ILE A 24 -1.71 -10.60 -15.59
N PRO A 25 -2.94 -10.07 -15.39
CA PRO A 25 -4.10 -10.54 -16.13
C PRO A 25 -3.93 -10.34 -17.64
N ASN A 26 -4.18 -11.39 -18.43
CA ASN A 26 -3.92 -11.40 -19.87
C ASN A 26 -4.54 -10.22 -20.64
N HIS A 27 -5.73 -9.77 -20.23
CA HIS A 27 -6.43 -8.67 -20.89
C HIS A 27 -5.82 -7.28 -20.61
N TYR A 28 -4.83 -7.17 -19.72
CA TYR A 28 -4.09 -5.92 -19.45
C TYR A 28 -2.64 -5.95 -19.95
N VAL A 29 -2.18 -7.05 -20.54
CA VAL A 29 -0.77 -7.20 -20.94
C VAL A 29 -0.35 -6.16 -21.98
N GLU A 30 -1.26 -5.78 -22.88
CA GLU A 30 -0.99 -4.76 -23.91
C GLU A 30 -1.23 -3.32 -23.42
N ASP A 31 -1.93 -3.15 -22.29
CA ASP A 31 -2.29 -1.84 -21.73
C ASP A 31 -1.30 -1.33 -20.68
N LEU A 32 -0.33 -2.17 -20.29
CA LEU A 32 0.63 -1.89 -19.24
C LEU A 32 2.04 -1.81 -19.81
N GLU A 33 2.86 -0.90 -19.27
CA GLU A 33 4.26 -0.74 -19.68
C GLU A 33 5.20 -1.48 -18.72
N LYS A 34 5.08 -1.21 -17.42
CA LYS A 34 5.91 -1.78 -16.35
C LYS A 34 5.10 -1.93 -15.07
N VAL A 35 5.52 -2.85 -14.21
CA VAL A 35 5.08 -2.87 -12.81
C VAL A 35 5.89 -1.83 -12.05
N PHE A 36 5.24 -0.79 -11.51
CA PHE A 36 5.94 0.26 -10.78
C PHE A 36 6.15 -0.10 -9.29
N ILE A 37 5.09 -0.57 -8.62
CA ILE A 37 5.15 -0.99 -7.22
C ILE A 37 4.56 -2.39 -7.11
N ARG A 38 5.38 -3.33 -6.62
CA ARG A 38 4.98 -4.72 -6.43
C ARG A 38 3.92 -4.83 -5.32
N HIS A 39 2.93 -5.69 -5.51
CA HIS A 39 1.87 -5.90 -4.52
C HIS A 39 2.42 -6.26 -3.12
N GLY A 40 3.44 -7.12 -3.05
CA GLY A 40 4.06 -7.49 -1.76
C GLY A 40 4.72 -6.30 -1.03
N LEU A 41 5.28 -5.34 -1.78
CA LEU A 41 5.86 -4.13 -1.19
C LEU A 41 4.75 -3.23 -0.61
N ILE A 42 3.61 -3.13 -1.31
CA ILE A 42 2.43 -2.43 -0.81
C ILE A 42 1.94 -3.08 0.48
N MET A 43 1.78 -4.40 0.52
CA MET A 43 1.31 -5.12 1.71
C MET A 43 2.25 -4.91 2.91
N GLY A 44 3.56 -5.08 2.71
CA GLY A 44 4.54 -4.86 3.77
C GLY A 44 4.53 -3.41 4.28
N ARG A 45 4.35 -2.43 3.38
CA ARG A 45 4.24 -1.03 3.81
C ARG A 45 2.92 -0.75 4.53
N THR A 46 1.81 -1.31 4.08
CA THR A 46 0.49 -1.16 4.73
C THR A 46 0.50 -1.75 6.15
N GLU A 47 1.17 -2.88 6.37
CA GLU A 47 1.38 -3.45 7.71
C GLU A 47 2.12 -2.47 8.62
N TRP A 48 3.22 -1.88 8.14
CA TRP A 48 3.97 -0.88 8.90
C TRP A 48 3.12 0.36 9.22
N ILE A 49 2.32 0.84 8.25
CA ILE A 49 1.41 1.97 8.46
C ILE A 49 0.36 1.61 9.51
N ALA A 50 -0.19 0.39 9.50
CA ALA A 50 -1.15 -0.06 10.51
C ALA A 50 -0.54 -0.02 11.93
N ARG A 51 0.71 -0.47 12.08
CA ARG A 51 1.45 -0.41 13.36
C ARG A 51 1.64 1.03 13.83
N ASP A 52 1.98 1.94 12.93
CA ASP A 52 2.15 3.37 13.25
C ASP A 52 0.82 3.99 13.69
N VAL A 53 -0.27 3.72 12.97
CA VAL A 53 -1.63 4.18 13.33
C VAL A 53 -2.04 3.64 14.70
N MET A 54 -1.83 2.36 14.98
CA MET A 54 -2.17 1.76 16.27
C MET A 54 -1.31 2.31 17.41
N LYS A 55 -0.04 2.61 17.15
CA LYS A 55 0.86 3.23 18.14
C LYS A 55 0.42 4.65 18.49
N GLU A 56 -0.06 5.43 17.53
CA GLU A 56 -0.46 6.83 17.75
C GLU A 56 -1.92 6.98 18.22
N MET A 57 -2.83 6.14 17.72
CA MET A 57 -4.28 6.31 17.87
C MET A 57 -4.98 5.18 18.64
N GLY A 58 -4.28 4.07 18.94
CA GLY A 58 -4.88 2.86 19.54
C GLY A 58 -5.45 3.01 20.95
N GLY A 59 -5.18 4.14 21.63
CA GLY A 59 -5.72 4.42 22.97
C GLY A 59 -7.18 4.87 23.00
N HIS A 60 -7.80 5.11 21.84
CA HIS A 60 -9.17 5.63 21.72
C HIS A 60 -9.98 4.84 20.68
N HIS A 61 -11.30 5.03 20.68
CA HIS A 61 -12.14 4.49 19.60
C HIS A 61 -11.75 5.13 18.26
N ILE A 62 -11.26 4.30 17.33
CA ILE A 62 -10.86 4.73 16.00
C ILE A 62 -12.03 4.56 15.03
N VAL A 63 -12.38 5.63 14.32
CA VAL A 63 -13.27 5.58 13.15
C VAL A 63 -12.42 5.79 11.90
N VAL A 64 -12.46 4.84 10.97
CA VAL A 64 -11.72 4.93 9.71
C VAL A 64 -12.70 5.26 8.58
N LEU A 65 -12.47 6.38 7.89
CA LEU A 65 -13.30 6.82 6.77
C LEU A 65 -12.62 6.49 5.43
N CYS A 66 -13.29 5.70 4.59
CA CYS A 66 -12.81 5.39 3.24
C CYS A 66 -13.33 6.42 2.23
N VAL A 67 -12.42 7.11 1.55
CA VAL A 67 -12.77 7.93 0.38
C VAL A 67 -12.80 7.05 -0.87
N LEU A 68 -14.00 6.90 -1.44
CA LEU A 68 -14.25 6.04 -2.60
C LEU A 68 -13.99 6.79 -3.93
N LYS A 69 -13.74 6.09 -5.04
CA LYS A 69 -13.77 4.62 -5.24
C LYS A 69 -12.42 3.93 -5.04
N GLY A 70 -11.32 4.57 -5.44
CA GLY A 70 -9.99 3.95 -5.50
C GLY A 70 -9.38 3.55 -4.16
N GLY A 71 -9.83 4.15 -3.05
CA GLY A 71 -9.31 3.86 -1.71
C GLY A 71 -9.73 2.50 -1.14
N TYR A 72 -10.71 1.81 -1.74
CA TYR A 72 -11.33 0.63 -1.13
C TYR A 72 -10.33 -0.49 -0.81
N LYS A 73 -9.38 -0.76 -1.73
CA LYS A 73 -8.42 -1.87 -1.58
C LYS A 73 -7.43 -1.58 -0.46
N PHE A 74 -6.78 -0.41 -0.51
CA PHE A 74 -5.89 0.03 0.57
C PHE A 74 -6.60 0.10 1.92
N PHE A 75 -7.84 0.61 1.96
CA PHE A 75 -8.63 0.67 3.17
C PHE A 75 -8.93 -0.72 3.75
N ALA A 76 -9.31 -1.67 2.90
CA ALA A 76 -9.56 -3.05 3.32
C ALA A 76 -8.28 -3.71 3.86
N ASP A 77 -7.16 -3.56 3.17
CA ASP A 77 -5.87 -4.11 3.59
C ASP A 77 -5.41 -3.49 4.92
N LEU A 78 -5.50 -2.16 5.06
CA LEU A 78 -5.16 -1.43 6.27
C LEU A 78 -6.03 -1.87 7.46
N LEU A 79 -7.35 -1.98 7.27
CA LEU A 79 -8.24 -2.49 8.29
C LEU A 79 -7.95 -3.95 8.64
N GLY A 80 -7.54 -4.77 7.67
CA GLY A 80 -7.11 -6.14 7.90
C GLY A 80 -5.95 -6.20 8.89
N TYR A 81 -4.92 -5.36 8.70
CA TYR A 81 -3.76 -5.28 9.58
C TYR A 81 -4.04 -4.61 10.93
N ILE A 82 -4.99 -3.66 11.00
CA ILE A 82 -5.40 -3.04 12.27
C ILE A 82 -6.17 -4.03 13.16
N LYS A 83 -6.93 -4.95 12.55
CA LYS A 83 -7.74 -5.96 13.26
C LYS A 83 -6.96 -7.22 13.66
N ALA A 84 -5.85 -7.49 12.98
CA ALA A 84 -4.99 -8.65 13.23
C ALA A 84 -4.10 -8.42 14.46
#